data_AF-A0ABD8A900-F1
#
_entry.id   AF-A0ABD8A900-F1
#
_cell.length_a   1.000
_cell.length_b   1.000
_cell.length_c   1.000
_cell.angle_alpha   90.00
_cell.angle_beta   90.00
_cell.angle_gamma   90.00
#
_symmetry.space_group_name_H-M   'P 1'
#
loop_
_entity.id
_entity.type
_entity.pdbx_description
1 polymer ?
#
loop_
_entity_poly.entity_id
_entity_poly.type
_entity_poly.pdbx_seq_one_letter_code
_entity_poly.pdbx_strand_id
1 'polypeptide(L)'
;MAGIAVQVISSAINAVLLVTVGVIVANILAEIGVFSRLSSLTGPLCRVSGLSDACVLSIVAMGVNATAGKSMLAEYYRDGKVAEREVIPVLIMGAFPVVLGESLFRVQLPTALVLLGPVVGGIYTGLNLFSSGIQALFAFLYSRRFLAGPGRAPSSVPPPAPAAALALNQEVVLAGCRKAVPTLRRVVPITLAALIAFALLSATGVMDSVAAAFDPLLRAAGLPGESAAALVAQFIHFSAGYAIVASLLGGGVLTLETALVTLVLGSMVVVTLIYVKYSVPLYLSLFGRFGVRVSLVTYAASMAAKVVTVALVFLLF
;
A
#
# COMPACT_ATOMS: atom_id res chain seq x y z
N MET A 1 1.76 9.42 30.20
CA MET A 1 2.41 8.13 29.89
C MET A 1 1.43 6.96 29.80
N ALA A 2 0.46 6.79 30.72
CA ALA A 2 -0.51 5.69 30.67
C ALA A 2 -1.40 5.66 29.40
N GLY A 3 -1.85 6.82 28.91
CA GLY A 3 -2.67 6.91 27.68
C GLY A 3 -1.94 6.45 26.42
N ILE A 4 -0.65 6.80 26.27
CA ILE A 4 0.19 6.41 25.12
C ILE A 4 0.42 4.90 25.14
N ALA A 5 0.71 4.32 26.31
CA ALA A 5 0.89 2.87 26.45
C ALA A 5 -0.37 2.09 26.06
N VAL A 6 -1.56 2.52 26.52
CA VAL A 6 -2.85 1.90 26.16
C VAL A 6 -3.13 2.04 24.67
N GLN A 7 -2.83 3.20 24.06
CA GLN A 7 -3.06 3.45 22.64
C GLN A 7 -2.11 2.63 21.74
N VAL A 8 -0.85 2.46 22.16
CA VAL A 8 0.14 1.61 21.49
C VAL A 8 -0.25 0.13 21.61
N ILE A 9 -0.65 -0.32 22.79
CA ILE A 9 -1.10 -1.69 23.03
C ILE A 9 -2.36 -2.00 22.20
N SER A 10 -3.35 -1.11 22.22
CA SER A 10 -4.57 -1.26 21.41
C SER A 10 -4.27 -1.27 19.90
N SER A 11 -3.37 -0.39 19.44
CA SER A 11 -2.93 -0.34 18.05
C SER A 11 -2.16 -1.60 17.64
N ALA A 12 -1.33 -2.14 18.54
CA ALA A 12 -0.57 -3.36 18.31
C ALA A 12 -1.50 -4.58 18.25
N ILE A 13 -2.46 -4.68 19.16
CA ILE A 13 -3.48 -5.73 19.16
C ILE A 13 -4.28 -5.68 17.85
N ASN A 14 -4.81 -4.51 17.48
CA ASN A 14 -5.56 -4.36 16.23
C ASN A 14 -4.72 -4.68 14.99
N ALA A 15 -3.47 -4.23 14.94
CA ALA A 15 -2.58 -4.51 13.81
C ALA A 15 -2.26 -6.00 13.70
N VAL A 16 -1.92 -6.66 14.81
CA VAL A 16 -1.65 -8.11 14.85
C VAL A 16 -2.91 -8.89 14.47
N LEU A 17 -4.08 -8.47 14.93
CA LEU A 17 -5.36 -9.12 14.63
C LEU A 17 -5.72 -8.97 13.15
N LEU A 18 -5.58 -7.76 12.58
CA LEU A 18 -5.79 -7.51 11.15
C LEU A 18 -4.81 -8.28 10.27
N VAL A 19 -3.52 -8.33 10.64
CA VAL A 19 -2.52 -9.13 9.94
C VAL A 19 -2.85 -10.62 10.04
N THR A 20 -3.27 -11.08 11.21
CA THR A 20 -3.64 -12.48 11.46
C THR A 20 -4.83 -12.90 10.61
N VAL A 21 -5.92 -12.12 10.67
CA VAL A 21 -7.12 -12.36 9.86
C VAL A 21 -6.79 -12.28 8.38
N GLY A 22 -6.01 -11.28 7.95
CA GLY A 22 -5.60 -11.12 6.56
C GLY A 22 -4.82 -12.32 6.03
N VAL A 23 -3.84 -12.83 6.79
CA VAL A 23 -3.04 -14.00 6.40
C VAL A 23 -3.87 -15.28 6.44
N ILE A 24 -4.76 -15.46 7.41
CA ILE A 24 -5.67 -16.61 7.47
C ILE A 24 -6.61 -16.62 6.26
N VAL A 25 -7.29 -15.50 6.00
CA VAL A 25 -8.19 -15.36 4.84
C VAL A 25 -7.43 -15.56 3.52
N ALA A 26 -6.20 -15.07 3.41
CA ALA A 26 -5.35 -15.28 2.23
C ALA A 26 -5.11 -16.77 1.94
N ASN A 27 -4.72 -17.52 2.96
CA ASN A 27 -4.41 -18.94 2.82
C ASN A 27 -5.69 -19.76 2.60
N ILE A 28 -6.81 -19.37 3.20
CA ILE A 28 -8.12 -19.98 2.93
C ILE A 28 -8.54 -19.72 1.48
N LEU A 29 -8.41 -18.50 0.98
CA LEU A 29 -8.71 -18.17 -0.43
C LEU A 29 -7.78 -18.90 -1.41
N ALA A 30 -6.50 -19.09 -1.04
CA ALA A 30 -5.54 -19.91 -1.77
C ALA A 30 -6.00 -21.36 -1.91
N GLU A 31 -6.57 -21.94 -0.84
CA GLU A 31 -7.07 -23.31 -0.82
C GLU A 31 -8.46 -23.47 -1.47
N ILE A 32 -9.34 -22.45 -1.40
CA ILE A 32 -10.68 -22.48 -2.03
C ILE A 32 -10.60 -22.49 -3.57
N GLY A 33 -9.45 -22.15 -4.15
CA GLY A 33 -9.31 -22.08 -5.61
C GLY A 33 -9.97 -20.84 -6.22
N VAL A 34 -10.32 -19.82 -5.43
CA VAL A 34 -10.76 -18.51 -5.96
C VAL A 34 -9.71 -17.96 -6.93
N PHE A 35 -8.44 -18.15 -6.58
CA PHE A 35 -7.29 -17.80 -7.39
C PHE A 35 -7.14 -18.63 -8.66
N SER A 36 -7.63 -19.88 -8.70
CA SER A 36 -7.61 -20.70 -9.92
C SER A 36 -8.69 -20.27 -10.92
N ARG A 37 -9.82 -19.70 -10.48
CA ARG A 37 -10.77 -19.04 -11.39
C ARG A 37 -10.28 -17.69 -11.91
N LEU A 38 -9.56 -16.93 -11.08
CA LEU A 38 -8.91 -15.68 -11.50
C LEU A 38 -7.75 -15.92 -12.48
N SER A 39 -7.24 -17.16 -12.60
CA SER A 39 -6.25 -17.53 -13.61
C SER A 39 -6.73 -17.34 -15.06
N SER A 40 -8.04 -17.30 -15.30
CA SER A 40 -8.56 -16.95 -16.64
C SER A 40 -8.26 -15.47 -16.99
N LEU A 41 -8.20 -14.60 -15.99
CA LEU A 41 -7.82 -13.19 -16.11
C LEU A 41 -6.29 -13.01 -16.08
N THR A 42 -5.54 -13.94 -15.49
CA THR A 42 -4.07 -13.85 -15.47
C THR A 42 -3.48 -14.11 -16.85
N GLY A 43 -4.06 -14.99 -17.66
CA GLY A 43 -3.61 -15.28 -19.04
C GLY A 43 -3.33 -14.03 -19.91
N PRO A 44 -4.31 -13.13 -20.12
CA PRO A 44 -4.09 -11.90 -20.89
C PRO A 44 -3.11 -10.94 -20.19
N LEU A 45 -3.18 -10.80 -18.87
CA LEU A 45 -2.28 -9.93 -18.10
C LEU A 45 -0.82 -10.42 -18.11
N CYS A 46 -0.58 -11.73 -18.07
CA CYS A 46 0.73 -12.37 -18.19
C CYS A 46 1.33 -12.10 -19.57
N ARG A 47 0.53 -12.27 -20.64
CA ARG A 47 0.98 -12.02 -22.02
C ARG A 47 1.33 -10.55 -22.26
N VAL A 48 0.64 -9.65 -21.57
CA VAL A 48 0.80 -8.20 -21.71
C VAL A 48 1.94 -7.67 -20.82
N SER A 49 2.13 -8.21 -19.61
CA SER A 49 3.16 -7.78 -18.64
C SER A 49 4.50 -8.51 -18.73
N GLY A 50 4.52 -9.70 -19.36
CA GLY A 50 5.70 -10.57 -19.41
C GLY A 50 6.06 -11.20 -18.06
N LEU A 51 5.18 -11.14 -17.07
CA LEU A 51 5.36 -11.71 -15.73
C LEU A 51 4.90 -13.17 -15.65
N SER A 52 5.40 -13.90 -14.65
CA SER A 52 4.91 -15.24 -14.33
C SER A 52 3.48 -15.21 -13.76
N ASP A 53 2.76 -16.32 -13.89
CA ASP A 53 1.39 -16.44 -13.42
C ASP A 53 1.28 -16.18 -11.90
N ALA A 54 2.27 -16.66 -11.13
CA ALA A 54 2.41 -16.39 -9.70
C ALA A 54 2.46 -14.89 -9.36
N CYS A 55 3.13 -14.09 -10.19
CA CYS A 55 3.24 -12.63 -10.00
C CYS A 55 1.90 -11.94 -10.24
N VAL A 56 1.22 -12.26 -11.34
CA VAL A 56 -0.07 -11.63 -11.68
C VAL A 56 -1.14 -12.02 -10.67
N LEU A 57 -1.14 -13.28 -10.24
CA LEU A 57 -2.04 -13.76 -9.20
C LEU A 57 -1.85 -13.03 -7.87
N SER A 58 -0.59 -12.74 -7.51
CA SER A 58 -0.27 -11.93 -6.33
C SER A 58 -0.79 -10.49 -6.45
N ILE A 59 -0.68 -9.86 -7.62
CA ILE A 59 -1.21 -8.49 -7.87
C ILE A 59 -2.73 -8.46 -7.71
N VAL A 60 -3.41 -9.46 -8.26
CA VAL A 60 -4.87 -9.60 -8.12
C VAL A 60 -5.23 -9.80 -6.63
N ALA A 61 -4.49 -10.66 -5.93
CA ALA A 61 -4.68 -10.86 -4.49
C ALA A 61 -4.46 -9.58 -3.69
N MET A 62 -3.49 -8.73 -4.07
CA MET A 62 -3.25 -7.43 -3.43
C MET A 62 -4.45 -6.49 -3.56
N GLY A 63 -5.18 -6.52 -4.69
CA GLY A 63 -6.40 -5.74 -4.88
C GLY A 63 -7.53 -6.13 -3.94
N VAL A 64 -7.64 -7.40 -3.58
CA VAL A 64 -8.62 -7.88 -2.58
C VAL A 64 -8.12 -7.60 -1.16
N ASN A 65 -6.86 -7.94 -0.89
CA ASN A 65 -6.21 -7.69 0.39
C ASN A 65 -4.70 -7.51 0.19
N ALA A 66 -4.22 -6.29 0.47
CA ALA A 66 -2.82 -5.91 0.28
C ALA A 66 -1.83 -6.83 1.01
N THR A 67 -2.14 -7.21 2.25
CA THR A 67 -1.28 -8.05 3.10
C THR A 67 -1.26 -9.49 2.61
N ALA A 68 -2.42 -10.00 2.18
CA ALA A 68 -2.57 -11.34 1.60
C ALA A 68 -1.73 -11.49 0.34
N GLY A 69 -1.89 -10.59 -0.63
CA GLY A 69 -1.15 -10.68 -1.90
C GLY A 69 0.35 -10.46 -1.75
N LYS A 70 0.79 -9.58 -0.84
CA LYS A 70 2.22 -9.43 -0.50
C LYS A 70 2.81 -10.71 0.10
N SER A 71 2.05 -11.38 0.98
CA SER A 71 2.49 -12.63 1.61
C SER A 71 2.57 -13.78 0.61
N MET A 72 1.59 -13.86 -0.29
CA MET A 72 1.55 -14.84 -1.39
C MET A 72 2.76 -14.67 -2.33
N LEU A 73 3.09 -13.44 -2.70
CA LEU A 73 4.29 -13.15 -3.49
C LEU A 73 5.58 -13.59 -2.77
N ALA A 74 5.65 -13.37 -1.45
CA ALA A 74 6.81 -13.76 -0.66
C ALA A 74 6.95 -15.29 -0.54
N GLU A 75 5.85 -16.02 -0.51
CA GLU A 75 5.84 -17.49 -0.56
C GLU A 75 6.34 -17.98 -1.92
N TYR A 76 5.85 -17.42 -3.03
CA TYR A 76 6.34 -17.76 -4.37
C TYR A 76 7.81 -17.42 -4.60
N TYR A 77 8.29 -16.31 -4.02
CA TYR A 77 9.71 -15.96 -4.03
C TYR A 77 10.55 -17.01 -3.27
N ARG A 78 10.07 -17.46 -2.10
CA ARG A 78 10.76 -18.45 -1.27
C ARG A 78 10.78 -19.84 -1.92
N ASP A 79 9.71 -20.20 -2.63
CA ASP A 79 9.60 -21.42 -3.41
C ASP A 79 10.45 -21.40 -4.71
N GLY A 80 11.15 -20.30 -5.00
CA GLY A 80 11.94 -20.13 -6.22
C GLY A 80 11.10 -19.98 -7.50
N LYS A 81 9.78 -19.81 -7.36
CA LYS A 81 8.84 -19.62 -8.49
C LYS A 81 8.84 -18.18 -9.03
N VAL A 82 9.35 -17.22 -8.24
CA VAL A 82 9.48 -15.81 -8.59
C VAL A 82 10.91 -15.36 -8.34
N ALA A 83 11.53 -14.71 -9.33
CA ALA A 83 12.89 -14.22 -9.19
C ALA A 83 12.92 -12.87 -8.43
N GLU A 84 14.05 -12.58 -7.76
CA GLU A 84 14.26 -11.34 -6.99
C GLU A 84 13.94 -10.07 -7.81
N ARG A 85 14.32 -10.06 -9.09
CA ARG A 85 14.07 -8.96 -10.03
C ARG A 85 12.60 -8.72 -10.37
N GLU A 86 11.74 -9.70 -10.13
CA GLU A 86 10.29 -9.66 -10.41
C GLU A 86 9.51 -9.14 -9.20
N VAL A 87 10.03 -9.33 -7.98
CA VAL A 87 9.35 -8.93 -6.73
C VAL A 87 9.07 -7.42 -6.68
N ILE A 88 10.05 -6.59 -6.99
CA ILE A 88 9.90 -5.12 -6.90
C ILE A 88 8.86 -4.60 -7.91
N PRO A 89 8.95 -4.90 -9.23
CA PRO A 89 7.93 -4.49 -10.19
C PRO A 89 6.53 -4.96 -9.80
N VAL A 90 6.40 -6.19 -9.32
CA VAL A 90 5.11 -6.78 -8.92
C VAL A 90 4.51 -6.03 -7.73
N LEU A 91 5.33 -5.69 -6.73
CA LEU A 91 4.86 -4.92 -5.57
C LEU A 91 4.44 -3.49 -5.95
N ILE A 92 5.14 -2.86 -6.90
CA ILE A 92 4.78 -1.51 -7.40
C ILE A 92 3.50 -1.57 -8.25
N MET A 93 3.37 -2.55 -9.14
CA MET A 93 2.16 -2.77 -9.92
C MET A 93 0.96 -3.08 -9.02
N GLY A 94 1.18 -3.88 -7.97
CA GLY A 94 0.18 -4.21 -6.95
C GLY A 94 -0.26 -3.04 -6.08
N ALA A 95 0.46 -1.91 -6.10
CA ALA A 95 0.06 -0.72 -5.35
C ALA A 95 -1.20 -0.06 -5.94
N PHE A 96 -1.43 -0.14 -7.25
CA PHE A 96 -2.63 0.44 -7.86
C PHE A 96 -3.92 -0.26 -7.44
N PRO A 97 -4.06 -1.61 -7.55
CA PRO A 97 -5.24 -2.30 -7.03
C PRO A 97 -5.49 -2.06 -5.54
N VAL A 98 -4.43 -1.94 -4.74
CA VAL A 98 -4.52 -1.63 -3.31
C VAL A 98 -5.10 -0.24 -3.10
N VAL A 99 -4.54 0.78 -3.75
CA VAL A 99 -5.01 2.16 -3.63
C VAL A 99 -6.42 2.30 -4.19
N LEU A 100 -6.75 1.61 -5.27
CA LEU A 100 -8.09 1.58 -5.84
C LEU A 100 -9.10 0.97 -4.86
N GLY A 101 -8.75 -0.16 -4.23
CA GLY A 101 -9.54 -0.81 -3.19
C GLY A 101 -9.74 0.06 -1.95
N GLU A 102 -8.66 0.66 -1.43
CA GLU A 102 -8.72 1.52 -0.26
C GLU A 102 -9.40 2.87 -0.52
N SER A 103 -9.19 3.44 -1.69
CA SER A 103 -9.76 4.72 -2.06
C SER A 103 -11.24 4.59 -2.39
N LEU A 104 -11.65 3.64 -3.24
CA LEU A 104 -13.04 3.55 -3.69
C LEU A 104 -13.97 2.84 -2.70
N PHE A 105 -13.49 1.83 -1.98
CA PHE A 105 -14.36 0.92 -1.20
C PHE A 105 -14.18 1.01 0.32
N ARG A 106 -13.18 1.74 0.81
CA ARG A 106 -12.94 1.93 2.26
C ARG A 106 -13.15 3.39 2.66
N VAL A 107 -12.76 3.70 3.88
CA VAL A 107 -13.00 4.96 4.62
C VAL A 107 -12.50 6.21 3.87
N GLN A 108 -11.56 6.10 2.94
CA GLN A 108 -10.91 7.28 2.36
C GLN A 108 -11.83 8.13 1.47
N LEU A 109 -12.58 7.56 0.51
CA LEU A 109 -13.51 8.33 -0.32
C LEU A 109 -14.73 8.84 0.45
N PRO A 110 -15.42 8.05 1.29
CA PRO A 110 -16.51 8.56 2.13
C PRO A 110 -16.04 9.71 3.03
N THR A 111 -14.89 9.59 3.70
CA THR A 111 -14.37 10.65 4.57
C THR A 111 -13.91 11.87 3.77
N ALA A 112 -13.29 11.69 2.59
CA ALA A 112 -12.91 12.81 1.73
C ALA A 112 -14.14 13.55 1.19
N LEU A 113 -15.18 12.83 0.74
CA LEU A 113 -16.41 13.44 0.22
C LEU A 113 -17.19 14.17 1.31
N VAL A 114 -17.27 13.59 2.53
CA VAL A 114 -17.99 14.21 3.65
C VAL A 114 -17.28 15.46 4.15
N LEU A 115 -15.94 15.42 4.26
CA LEU A 115 -15.18 16.53 4.84
C LEU A 115 -14.80 17.61 3.84
N LEU A 116 -14.34 17.25 2.64
CA LEU A 116 -13.88 18.20 1.61
C LEU A 116 -14.97 18.58 0.61
N GLY A 117 -16.13 17.91 0.68
CA GLY A 117 -17.20 18.04 -0.30
C GLY A 117 -16.96 17.20 -1.56
N PRO A 118 -18.00 17.07 -2.42
CA PRO A 118 -17.99 16.15 -3.55
C PRO A 118 -16.97 16.53 -4.63
N VAL A 119 -16.75 17.83 -4.87
CA VAL A 119 -15.84 18.31 -5.93
C VAL A 119 -14.38 18.11 -5.51
N VAL A 120 -13.98 18.65 -4.36
CA VAL A 120 -12.57 18.61 -3.90
C VAL A 120 -12.17 17.20 -3.47
N GLY A 121 -13.04 16.50 -2.73
CA GLY A 121 -12.80 15.11 -2.34
C GLY A 121 -12.71 14.16 -3.53
N GLY A 122 -13.54 14.39 -4.56
CA GLY A 122 -13.51 13.65 -5.82
C GLY A 122 -12.20 13.87 -6.59
N ILE A 123 -11.82 15.14 -6.80
CA ILE A 123 -10.57 15.49 -7.51
C ILE A 123 -9.36 14.94 -6.75
N TYR A 124 -9.28 15.12 -5.42
CA TYR A 124 -8.19 14.60 -4.60
C TYR A 124 -8.10 13.07 -4.64
N THR A 125 -9.23 12.37 -4.61
CA THR A 125 -9.23 10.90 -4.73
C THR A 125 -8.77 10.48 -6.12
N GLY A 126 -9.24 11.16 -7.17
CA GLY A 126 -8.80 10.97 -8.54
C GLY A 126 -7.30 11.18 -8.71
N LEU A 127 -6.72 12.21 -8.10
CA LEU A 127 -5.28 12.49 -8.12
C LEU A 127 -4.47 11.39 -7.43
N ASN A 128 -4.92 10.87 -6.28
CA ASN A 128 -4.24 9.73 -5.65
C ASN A 128 -4.33 8.46 -6.50
N LEU A 129 -5.48 8.23 -7.14
CA LEU A 129 -5.65 7.09 -8.03
C LEU A 129 -4.79 7.22 -9.29
N PHE A 130 -4.69 8.43 -9.83
CA PHE A 130 -3.82 8.76 -10.95
C PHE A 130 -2.35 8.55 -10.61
N SER A 131 -1.89 9.04 -9.45
CA SER A 131 -0.53 8.84 -8.94
C SER A 131 -0.19 7.34 -8.83
N SER A 132 -1.09 6.55 -8.24
CA SER A 132 -0.91 5.11 -8.12
C SER A 132 -0.98 4.38 -9.47
N GLY A 133 -1.75 4.90 -10.43
CA GLY A 133 -1.78 4.43 -11.81
C GLY A 133 -0.47 4.68 -12.54
N ILE A 134 0.12 5.87 -12.38
CA ILE A 134 1.41 6.23 -12.98
C ILE A 134 2.51 5.27 -12.52
N GLN A 135 2.66 5.03 -11.21
CA GLN A 135 3.69 4.10 -10.72
C GLN A 135 3.47 2.67 -11.25
N ALA A 136 2.21 2.21 -11.32
CA ALA A 136 1.88 0.88 -11.82
C ALA A 136 2.17 0.78 -13.32
N LEU A 137 1.89 1.82 -14.08
CA LEU A 137 2.22 1.92 -15.50
C LEU A 137 3.74 1.89 -15.71
N PHE A 138 4.51 2.70 -14.97
CA PHE A 138 5.98 2.67 -15.06
C PHE A 138 6.55 1.29 -14.71
N ALA A 139 6.08 0.65 -13.64
CA ALA A 139 6.50 -0.69 -13.26
C ALA A 139 6.11 -1.75 -14.31
N PHE A 140 4.94 -1.60 -14.92
CA PHE A 140 4.49 -2.43 -16.03
C PHE A 140 5.37 -2.26 -17.28
N LEU A 141 5.68 -1.02 -17.69
CA LEU A 141 6.59 -0.76 -18.81
C LEU A 141 7.99 -1.31 -18.53
N TYR A 142 8.49 -1.13 -17.31
CA TYR A 142 9.78 -1.66 -16.88
C TYR A 142 9.81 -3.20 -16.95
N SER A 143 8.78 -3.86 -16.41
CA SER A 143 8.62 -5.32 -16.51
C SER A 143 8.63 -5.78 -17.97
N ARG A 144 7.82 -5.14 -18.82
CA ARG A 144 7.74 -5.52 -20.23
C ARG A 144 9.05 -5.31 -20.99
N ARG A 145 9.84 -4.28 -20.66
CA ARG A 145 11.12 -4.02 -21.35
C ARG A 145 12.28 -4.88 -20.84
N PHE A 146 12.36 -5.11 -19.54
CA PHE A 146 13.54 -5.72 -18.92
C PHE A 146 13.35 -7.18 -18.49
N LEU A 147 12.11 -7.61 -18.21
CA LEU A 147 11.81 -8.96 -17.74
C LEU A 147 11.25 -9.86 -18.86
N ALA A 148 10.53 -9.29 -19.83
CA ALA A 148 9.91 -10.03 -20.94
C ALA A 148 10.89 -10.44 -22.07
N GLY A 149 12.11 -10.87 -21.73
CA GLY A 149 13.13 -11.25 -22.70
C GLY A 149 12.73 -12.49 -23.54
N PRO A 150 13.23 -12.65 -24.79
CA PRO A 150 12.70 -13.57 -25.82
C PRO A 150 12.89 -15.08 -25.61
N GLY A 151 13.09 -15.55 -24.38
CA GLY A 151 13.39 -16.96 -24.10
C GLY A 151 12.87 -17.48 -22.76
N ARG A 152 12.09 -16.67 -22.03
CA ARG A 152 11.51 -17.10 -20.75
C ARG A 152 10.07 -17.53 -20.99
N ALA A 153 9.87 -18.82 -21.21
CA ALA A 153 8.55 -19.41 -21.07
C ALA A 153 8.01 -18.99 -19.69
N PRO A 154 6.80 -18.42 -19.59
CA PRO A 154 6.21 -18.17 -18.28
C PRO A 154 6.25 -19.50 -17.55
N SER A 155 6.87 -19.55 -16.36
CA SER A 155 6.74 -20.73 -15.54
C SER A 155 5.26 -20.81 -15.19
N SER A 156 4.52 -21.59 -15.98
CA SER A 156 3.17 -21.95 -15.66
C SER A 156 3.28 -22.66 -14.33
N VAL A 157 2.79 -22.03 -13.26
CA VAL A 157 2.40 -22.79 -12.09
C VAL A 157 1.49 -23.89 -12.65
N PRO A 158 1.76 -25.18 -12.39
CA PRO A 158 0.84 -26.22 -12.81
C PRO A 158 -0.56 -25.77 -12.41
N PRO A 159 -1.55 -25.82 -13.30
CA PRO A 159 -2.90 -25.45 -12.93
C PRO A 159 -3.20 -26.15 -11.61
N PRO A 160 -3.65 -25.42 -10.56
CA PRO A 160 -4.10 -26.07 -9.35
C PRO A 160 -5.07 -27.17 -9.77
N ALA A 161 -4.98 -28.34 -9.14
CA ALA A 161 -5.77 -29.53 -9.44
C ALA A 161 -7.19 -29.17 -9.88
N PRO A 162 -7.73 -29.86 -10.91
CA PRO A 162 -8.84 -29.41 -11.74
C PRO A 162 -9.93 -28.79 -10.89
N ALA A 163 -10.17 -27.49 -11.11
CA ALA A 163 -11.18 -26.64 -10.48
C ALA A 163 -12.01 -27.41 -9.43
N ALA A 164 -11.41 -27.65 -8.26
CA ALA A 164 -12.17 -28.19 -7.16
C ALA A 164 -13.33 -27.21 -6.99
N ALA A 165 -14.56 -27.72 -7.09
CA ALA A 165 -15.75 -26.89 -6.92
C ALA A 165 -15.53 -25.98 -5.72
N LEU A 166 -15.90 -24.69 -5.82
CA LEU A 166 -15.81 -23.72 -4.73
C LEU A 166 -16.49 -24.33 -3.49
N ALA A 167 -15.71 -25.02 -2.69
CA ALA A 167 -16.18 -25.82 -1.57
C ALA A 167 -15.52 -25.21 -0.36
N LEU A 168 -16.27 -24.30 0.27
CA LEU A 168 -16.00 -23.85 1.62
C LEU A 168 -16.24 -25.03 2.57
N ASN A 169 -15.32 -25.99 2.55
CA ASN A 169 -15.31 -27.12 3.46
C ASN A 169 -14.43 -26.79 4.67
N GLN A 170 -14.78 -27.33 5.83
CA GLN A 170 -13.97 -27.16 7.04
C GLN A 170 -12.51 -27.57 6.82
N GLU A 171 -12.26 -28.60 6.01
CA GLU A 171 -10.90 -29.08 5.70
C GLU A 171 -10.05 -28.03 4.94
N VAL A 172 -10.67 -27.30 4.00
CA VAL A 172 -10.03 -26.23 3.21
C VAL A 172 -9.70 -25.04 4.12
N VAL A 173 -10.63 -24.70 5.01
CA VAL A 173 -10.41 -23.67 6.03
C VAL A 173 -9.30 -24.07 6.99
N LEU A 174 -9.27 -25.33 7.43
CA LEU A 174 -8.26 -25.86 8.34
C LEU A 174 -6.87 -25.90 7.68
N ALA A 175 -6.79 -26.30 6.41
CA ALA A 175 -5.58 -26.31 5.61
C ALA A 175 -5.03 -24.89 5.42
N GLY A 176 -5.90 -23.93 5.09
CA GLY A 176 -5.55 -22.52 4.98
C GLY A 176 -5.03 -21.95 6.30
N CYS A 177 -5.73 -22.21 7.41
CA CYS A 177 -5.25 -21.83 8.74
C CYS A 177 -3.90 -22.46 9.08
N ARG A 178 -3.69 -23.75 8.78
CA ARG A 178 -2.43 -24.46 9.06
C ARG A 178 -1.26 -23.91 8.25
N LYS A 179 -1.48 -23.52 6.99
CA LYS A 179 -0.49 -22.82 6.15
C LYS A 179 -0.25 -21.37 6.58
N ALA A 180 -1.25 -20.71 7.19
CA ALA A 180 -1.09 -19.38 7.75
C ALA A 180 -0.16 -19.34 8.97
N VAL A 181 -0.15 -20.39 9.81
CA VAL A 181 0.66 -20.47 11.05
C VAL A 181 2.15 -20.12 10.87
N PRO A 182 2.91 -20.75 9.95
CA PRO A 182 4.33 -20.44 9.78
C PRO A 182 4.58 -19.00 9.32
N THR A 183 3.70 -18.44 8.50
CA THR A 183 3.76 -17.05 8.07
C THR A 183 3.46 -16.10 9.23
N LEU A 184 2.42 -16.37 10.02
CA LEU A 184 2.08 -15.62 11.22
C LEU A 184 3.23 -15.59 12.24
N ARG A 185 3.83 -16.76 12.52
CA ARG A 185 4.90 -16.90 13.52
C ARG A 185 6.13 -16.07 13.17
N ARG A 186 6.32 -15.68 11.91
CA ARG A 186 7.39 -14.78 11.46
C ARG A 186 6.94 -13.32 11.40
N VAL A 187 5.75 -13.05 10.86
CA VAL A 187 5.26 -11.68 10.64
C VAL A 187 4.88 -10.99 11.94
N VAL A 188 4.20 -11.69 12.85
CA VAL A 188 3.72 -11.13 14.12
C VAL A 188 4.85 -10.56 14.99
N PRO A 189 5.94 -11.29 15.32
CA PRO A 189 6.98 -10.75 16.19
C PRO A 189 7.73 -9.57 15.57
N ILE A 190 7.97 -9.58 14.26
CA ILE A 190 8.65 -8.49 13.55
C ILE A 190 7.76 -7.23 13.50
N THR A 191 6.46 -7.43 13.25
CA THR A 191 5.49 -6.33 13.25
C THR A 191 5.36 -5.72 14.65
N LEU A 192 5.30 -6.54 15.70
CA LEU A 192 5.29 -6.08 17.09
C LEU A 192 6.57 -5.30 17.45
N ALA A 193 7.74 -5.86 17.14
CA ALA A 193 9.02 -5.21 17.40
C ALA A 193 9.11 -3.85 16.69
N ALA A 194 8.65 -3.75 15.45
CA ALA A 194 8.63 -2.50 14.71
C ALA A 194 7.62 -1.49 15.24
N LEU A 195 6.45 -1.92 15.71
CA LEU A 195 5.48 -1.03 16.35
C LEU A 195 6.03 -0.46 17.66
N ILE A 196 6.73 -1.28 18.44
CA ILE A 196 7.41 -0.83 19.67
C ILE A 196 8.55 0.13 19.32
N ALA A 197 9.37 -0.19 18.33
CA ALA A 197 10.43 0.69 17.86
C ALA A 197 9.87 2.03 17.37
N PHE A 198 8.81 2.01 16.57
CA PHE A 198 8.12 3.21 16.12
C PHE A 198 7.58 4.02 17.31
N ALA A 199 6.94 3.38 18.29
CA ALA A 199 6.44 4.08 19.48
C ALA A 199 7.57 4.74 20.30
N LEU A 200 8.74 4.09 20.40
CA LEU A 200 9.93 4.66 21.02
C LEU A 200 10.49 5.84 20.22
N LEU A 201 10.53 5.74 18.88
CA LEU A 201 10.94 6.83 17.99
C LEU A 201 9.98 8.03 18.07
N SER A 202 8.67 7.78 18.15
CA SER A 202 7.68 8.84 18.37
C SER A 202 7.84 9.50 19.74
N ALA A 203 8.12 8.72 20.79
CA ALA A 203 8.31 9.25 22.14
C ALA A 203 9.61 10.05 22.31
N THR A 204 10.60 9.87 21.44
CA THR A 204 11.90 10.56 21.46
C THR A 204 11.91 11.85 20.61
N GLY A 205 10.78 12.23 20.01
CA GLY A 205 10.70 13.44 19.18
C GLY A 205 11.36 13.32 17.81
N VAL A 206 11.79 12.12 17.41
CA VAL A 206 12.35 11.87 16.05
C VAL A 206 11.31 12.15 14.96
N MET A 207 10.02 12.08 15.30
CA MET A 207 8.95 12.47 14.39
C MET A 207 8.93 13.97 14.10
N ASP A 208 9.38 14.81 15.04
CA ASP A 208 9.49 16.26 14.84
C ASP A 208 10.66 16.60 13.91
N SER A 209 11.76 15.83 13.95
CA SER A 209 12.87 15.98 13.01
C SER A 209 12.53 15.46 11.61
N VAL A 210 11.72 14.41 11.49
CA VAL A 210 11.16 13.98 10.20
C VAL A 210 10.25 15.07 9.65
N ALA A 211 9.38 15.68 10.46
CA ALA A 211 8.55 16.80 10.04
C ALA A 211 9.41 18.00 9.57
N ALA A 212 10.47 18.34 10.30
CA ALA A 212 11.43 19.38 9.90
C ALA A 212 12.17 19.06 8.59
N ALA A 213 12.39 17.79 8.28
CA ALA A 213 12.99 17.37 7.00
C ALA A 213 12.03 17.54 5.81
N PHE A 214 10.72 17.51 6.05
CA PHE A 214 9.71 17.85 5.05
C PHE A 214 9.44 19.36 4.94
N ASP A 215 9.82 20.17 5.95
CA ASP A 215 9.68 21.63 5.95
C ASP A 215 10.25 22.35 4.70
N PRO A 216 11.44 22.00 4.16
CA PRO A 216 11.93 22.58 2.91
C PRO A 216 11.09 22.19 1.69
N LEU A 217 10.50 20.98 1.67
CA LEU A 217 9.54 20.59 0.63
C LEU A 217 8.24 21.39 0.73
N LEU A 218 7.79 21.70 1.95
CA LEU A 218 6.61 22.54 2.20
C LEU A 218 6.83 23.98 1.75
N ARG A 219 8.03 24.54 2.01
CA ARG A 219 8.42 25.87 1.54
C ARG A 219 8.61 25.93 0.02
N ALA A 220 9.20 24.89 -0.58
CA ALA A 220 9.37 24.79 -2.03
C ALA A 220 8.04 24.69 -2.78
N ALA A 221 7.00 24.16 -2.14
CA ALA A 221 5.64 24.09 -2.70
C ALA A 221 4.87 25.43 -2.62
N GLY A 222 5.46 26.51 -2.07
CA GLY A 222 4.87 27.85 -2.08
C GLY A 222 3.56 27.97 -1.28
N LEU A 223 3.33 27.07 -0.32
CA LEU A 223 2.07 27.02 0.41
C LEU A 223 1.90 28.22 1.36
N PRO A 224 0.72 28.87 1.40
CA PRO A 224 0.38 29.89 2.40
C PRO A 224 0.66 29.37 3.81
N GLY A 225 1.10 30.25 4.74
CA GLY A 225 1.42 29.87 6.12
C GLY A 225 0.27 29.15 6.83
N GLU A 226 -0.97 29.38 6.41
CA GLU A 226 -2.18 28.73 6.89
C GLU A 226 -2.29 27.24 6.49
N SER A 227 -1.67 26.83 5.38
CA SER A 227 -1.63 25.43 4.92
C SER A 227 -0.79 24.53 5.82
N ALA A 228 0.17 25.11 6.55
CA ALA A 228 1.01 24.38 7.50
C ALA A 228 0.17 23.76 8.62
N ALA A 229 -0.87 24.46 9.10
CA ALA A 229 -1.78 23.95 10.12
C ALA A 229 -2.57 22.72 9.62
N ALA A 230 -3.01 22.75 8.36
CA ALA A 230 -3.69 21.61 7.74
C ALA A 230 -2.77 20.39 7.59
N LEU A 231 -1.50 20.60 7.20
CA LEU A 231 -0.50 19.54 7.07
C LEU A 231 -0.14 18.92 8.42
N VAL A 232 0.04 19.75 9.44
CA VAL A 232 0.29 19.29 10.82
C VAL A 232 -0.92 18.50 11.35
N ALA A 233 -2.14 18.94 11.05
CA ALA A 233 -3.33 18.16 11.41
C ALA A 233 -3.41 16.85 10.63
N GLN A 234 -3.04 16.84 9.34
CA GLN A 234 -3.01 15.63 8.53
C GLN A 234 -1.93 14.65 9.00
N PHE A 235 -0.84 15.15 9.56
CA PHE A 235 0.21 14.37 10.23
C PHE A 235 -0.34 13.63 11.45
N ILE A 236 -1.16 14.29 12.26
CA ILE A 236 -1.82 13.69 13.43
C ILE A 236 -2.85 12.66 12.97
N HIS A 237 -3.74 13.05 12.05
CA HIS A 237 -4.72 12.15 11.47
C HIS A 237 -5.24 12.69 10.13
N PHE A 238 -5.35 11.81 9.12
CA PHE A 238 -5.74 12.21 7.77
C PHE A 238 -7.09 12.94 7.72
N SER A 239 -8.06 12.56 8.56
CA SER A 239 -9.38 13.21 8.63
C SER A 239 -9.32 14.62 9.25
N ALA A 240 -8.42 14.85 10.21
CA ALA A 240 -8.24 16.17 10.82
C ALA A 240 -7.66 17.15 9.79
N GLY A 241 -6.69 16.70 8.99
CA GLY A 241 -6.18 17.46 7.85
C GLY A 241 -7.28 17.85 6.86
N TYR A 242 -8.15 16.90 6.48
CA TYR A 242 -9.26 17.17 5.55
C TYR A 242 -10.23 18.22 6.10
N ALA A 243 -10.57 18.15 7.38
CA ALA A 243 -11.46 19.12 8.01
C ALA A 243 -10.88 20.55 8.02
N ILE A 244 -9.58 20.69 8.29
CA ILE A 244 -8.93 22.01 8.28
C ILE A 244 -8.82 22.55 6.85
N VAL A 245 -8.41 21.73 5.87
CA VAL A 245 -8.38 22.15 4.46
C VAL A 245 -9.76 22.60 4.01
N ALA A 246 -10.82 21.86 4.37
CA ALA A 246 -12.19 22.23 4.03
C ALA A 246 -12.60 23.57 4.65
N SER A 247 -12.27 23.81 5.93
CA SER A 247 -12.57 25.07 6.61
C SER A 247 -11.83 26.25 5.99
N LEU A 248 -10.56 26.08 5.63
CA LEU A 248 -9.75 27.14 5.01
C LEU A 248 -10.19 27.43 3.58
N LEU A 249 -10.60 26.41 2.83
CA LEU A 249 -11.17 26.56 1.49
C LEU A 249 -12.54 27.25 1.56
N GLY A 250 -13.41 26.86 2.50
CA GLY A 250 -14.72 27.50 2.71
C GLY A 250 -14.62 28.95 3.18
N GLY A 251 -13.56 29.29 3.91
CA GLY A 251 -13.23 30.66 4.31
C GLY A 251 -12.55 31.51 3.24
N GLY A 252 -12.26 30.94 2.05
CA GLY A 252 -11.58 31.64 0.95
C GLY A 252 -10.09 31.91 1.20
N VAL A 253 -9.50 31.34 2.26
CA VAL A 253 -8.07 31.48 2.61
C VAL A 253 -7.22 30.63 1.67
N LEU A 254 -7.70 29.44 1.30
CA LEU A 254 -7.09 28.60 0.29
C LEU A 254 -7.87 28.67 -1.02
N THR A 255 -7.15 28.70 -2.12
CA THR A 255 -7.69 28.39 -3.44
C THR A 255 -7.84 26.87 -3.61
N LEU A 256 -8.63 26.44 -4.59
CA LEU A 256 -8.80 25.00 -4.88
C LEU A 256 -7.46 24.31 -5.17
N GLU A 257 -6.56 25.01 -5.86
CA GLU A 257 -5.21 24.55 -6.20
C GLU A 257 -4.37 24.28 -4.96
N THR A 258 -4.25 25.30 -4.11
CA THR A 258 -3.46 25.23 -2.87
C THR A 258 -4.03 24.20 -1.91
N ALA A 259 -5.36 24.05 -1.86
CA ALA A 259 -6.01 22.98 -1.10
C ALA A 259 -5.64 21.58 -1.62
N LEU A 260 -5.67 21.35 -2.94
CA LEU A 260 -5.31 20.06 -3.54
C LEU A 260 -3.83 19.73 -3.34
N VAL A 261 -2.93 20.70 -3.55
CA VAL A 261 -1.49 20.54 -3.30
C VAL A 261 -1.23 20.20 -1.82
N THR A 262 -1.88 20.92 -0.90
CA THR A 262 -1.80 20.66 0.55
C THR A 262 -2.24 19.24 0.88
N LEU A 263 -3.36 18.79 0.32
CA LEU A 263 -3.88 17.44 0.55
C LEU A 263 -2.96 16.33 0.02
N VAL A 264 -2.39 16.52 -1.18
CA VAL A 264 -1.47 15.54 -1.78
C VAL A 264 -0.16 15.50 -1.00
N LEU A 265 0.38 16.64 -0.58
CA LEU A 265 1.57 16.71 0.27
C LEU A 265 1.32 16.06 1.63
N GLY A 266 0.19 16.33 2.27
CA GLY A 266 -0.18 15.65 3.51
C GLY A 266 -0.33 14.14 3.32
N SER A 267 -0.83 13.68 2.16
CA SER A 267 -0.87 12.26 1.82
C SER A 267 0.53 11.64 1.62
N MET A 268 1.55 12.41 1.18
CA MET A 268 2.95 11.94 1.12
C MET A 268 3.49 11.65 2.52
N VAL A 269 3.19 12.52 3.48
CA VAL A 269 3.61 12.35 4.86
C VAL A 269 2.90 11.15 5.51
N VAL A 270 1.58 11.03 5.32
CA VAL A 270 0.80 9.87 5.79
C VAL A 270 1.34 8.56 5.21
N VAL A 271 1.63 8.52 3.90
CA VAL A 271 2.21 7.32 3.27
C VAL A 271 3.60 7.02 3.83
N THR A 272 4.42 8.03 4.11
CA THR A 272 5.73 7.84 4.74
C THR A 272 5.60 7.20 6.11
N LEU A 273 4.68 7.68 6.94
CA LEU A 273 4.38 7.08 8.24
C LEU A 273 3.90 5.64 8.11
N ILE A 274 3.00 5.35 7.17
CA ILE A 274 2.52 3.98 6.90
C ILE A 274 3.68 3.08 6.45
N TYR A 275 4.59 3.59 5.63
CA TYR A 275 5.76 2.84 5.18
C TYR A 275 6.68 2.48 6.33
N VAL A 276 7.04 3.46 7.16
CA VAL A 276 7.92 3.25 8.32
C VAL A 276 7.27 2.32 9.35
N LYS A 277 5.98 2.56 9.67
CA LYS A 277 5.27 1.84 10.74
C LYS A 277 4.87 0.42 10.34
N TYR A 278 4.50 0.19 9.07
CA TYR A 278 3.91 -1.08 8.64
C TYR A 278 4.59 -1.73 7.44
N SER A 279 4.97 -0.99 6.40
CA SER A 279 5.48 -1.61 5.16
C SER A 279 6.93 -2.08 5.26
N VAL A 280 7.83 -1.29 5.85
CA VAL A 280 9.24 -1.67 6.06
C VAL A 280 9.33 -2.94 6.92
N PRO A 281 8.64 -3.04 8.08
CA PRO A 281 8.63 -4.26 8.90
C PRO A 281 8.06 -5.46 8.15
N LEU A 282 6.98 -5.26 7.40
CA LEU A 282 6.34 -6.30 6.62
C LEU A 282 7.27 -6.82 5.52
N TYR A 283 7.93 -5.95 4.75
CA TYR A 283 8.86 -6.38 3.70
C TYR A 283 10.10 -7.03 4.28
N LEU A 284 10.63 -6.53 5.40
CA LEU A 284 11.70 -7.20 6.16
C LEU A 284 11.29 -8.60 6.62
N SER A 285 10.07 -8.75 7.13
CA SER A 285 9.56 -10.06 7.56
C SER A 285 9.38 -11.04 6.41
N LEU A 286 8.94 -10.55 5.25
CA LEU A 286 8.61 -11.40 4.11
C LEU A 286 9.85 -11.79 3.30
N PHE A 287 10.76 -10.84 3.08
CA PHE A 287 11.90 -10.97 2.16
C PHE A 287 13.26 -10.93 2.87
N GLY A 288 13.32 -10.77 4.19
CA GLY A 288 14.58 -10.70 4.94
C GLY A 288 15.40 -9.46 4.57
N ARG A 289 16.72 -9.63 4.35
CA ARG A 289 17.63 -8.52 3.97
C ARG A 289 17.24 -7.85 2.65
N PHE A 290 16.68 -8.62 1.71
CA PHE A 290 16.15 -8.09 0.45
C PHE A 290 14.95 -7.14 0.68
N GLY A 291 14.21 -7.33 1.79
CA GLY A 291 13.09 -6.49 2.19
C GLY A 291 13.44 -5.01 2.38
N VAL A 292 14.68 -4.68 2.76
CA VAL A 292 15.15 -3.28 2.86
C VAL A 292 15.23 -2.63 1.48
N ARG A 293 15.78 -3.35 0.49
CA ARG A 293 15.86 -2.85 -0.88
C ARG A 293 14.47 -2.70 -1.49
N VAL A 294 13.60 -3.69 -1.25
CA VAL A 294 12.20 -3.66 -1.67
C VAL A 294 11.48 -2.45 -1.07
N SER A 295 11.61 -2.22 0.24
CA SER A 295 10.92 -1.11 0.91
C SER A 295 11.40 0.25 0.40
N LEU A 296 12.71 0.42 0.22
CA LEU A 296 13.30 1.67 -0.25
C LEU A 296 12.87 2.00 -1.69
N VAL A 297 12.94 1.01 -2.59
CA VAL A 297 12.58 1.23 -4.01
C VAL A 297 11.07 1.43 -4.18
N THR A 298 10.24 0.66 -3.48
CA THR A 298 8.77 0.82 -3.54
C THR A 298 8.32 2.16 -2.93
N TYR A 299 8.97 2.60 -1.85
CA TYR A 299 8.75 3.94 -1.26
C TYR A 299 9.15 5.05 -2.24
N ALA A 300 10.35 4.97 -2.81
CA ALA A 300 10.85 5.97 -3.76
C ALA A 300 9.95 6.09 -5.00
N ALA A 301 9.48 4.97 -5.54
CA ALA A 301 8.54 4.95 -6.65
C ALA A 301 7.21 5.64 -6.29
N SER A 302 6.69 5.37 -5.09
CA SER A 302 5.45 6.00 -4.61
C SER A 302 5.62 7.51 -4.40
N MET A 303 6.74 7.95 -3.82
CA MET A 303 7.02 9.38 -3.63
C MET A 303 7.23 10.10 -4.97
N ALA A 304 7.99 9.51 -5.90
CA ALA A 304 8.20 10.07 -7.23
C ALA A 304 6.87 10.26 -7.98
N ALA A 305 5.98 9.28 -7.94
CA ALA A 305 4.67 9.39 -8.57
C ALA A 305 3.81 10.51 -7.96
N LYS A 306 3.91 10.76 -6.65
CA LYS A 306 3.20 11.87 -5.98
C LYS A 306 3.80 13.22 -6.33
N VAL A 307 5.13 13.34 -6.42
CA VAL A 307 5.80 14.57 -6.88
C VAL A 307 5.35 14.92 -8.31
N VAL A 308 5.30 13.95 -9.21
CA VAL A 308 4.78 14.16 -10.58
C VAL A 308 3.32 14.61 -10.56
N THR A 309 2.51 14.08 -9.64
CA THR A 309 1.10 14.46 -9.49
C THR A 309 0.97 15.90 -8.98
N VAL A 310 1.78 16.32 -8.01
CA VAL A 310 1.83 17.70 -7.52
C VAL A 310 2.24 18.66 -8.64
N ALA A 311 3.29 18.33 -9.41
CA ALA A 311 3.72 19.13 -10.55
C ALA A 311 2.62 19.26 -11.62
N LEU A 312 1.85 18.20 -11.86
CA LEU A 312 0.72 18.21 -12.79
C LEU A 312 -0.42 19.11 -12.30
N VAL A 313 -0.69 19.14 -11.00
CA VAL A 313 -1.71 20.06 -10.42
C VAL A 313 -1.32 21.52 -10.65
N PHE A 314 -0.05 21.88 -10.43
CA PHE A 314 0.46 23.24 -10.71
C PHE A 314 0.48 23.62 -12.21
N LEU A 315 0.38 22.65 -13.13
CA LEU A 315 0.36 22.91 -14.56
C LEU A 315 -1.06 23.03 -15.13
N LEU A 316 -2.04 22.40 -14.47
CA LEU A 316 -3.43 22.33 -14.93
C LEU A 316 -4.29 23.47 -14.41
N PHE A 317 -3.88 24.08 -13.30
CA PHE A 317 -4.54 25.19 -12.65
C PHE A 317 -3.51 26.29 -12.46
#